data_AF-A0A3L7VFP6-F1
#
_entry.id   AF-A0A3L7VFP6-F1
#
_cell.length_a   1.000
_cell.length_b   1.000
_cell.length_c   1.000
_cell.angle_alpha   90.00
_cell.angle_beta   90.00
_cell.angle_gamma   90.00
#
_symmetry.space_group_name_H-M   'P 1'
#
loop_
_entity.id
_entity.type
_entity.pdbx_description
1 polymer ?
#
loop_
_entity_poly.entity_id
_entity_poly.type
_entity_poly.pdbx_seq_one_letter_code
_entity_poly.pdbx_strand_id
1 'polypeptide(L)'
;MPHDGTPPRGTPRWIAPSRLQTLIDILRSENYRVLAPTLDQHAIVYDEITSIGQLPKGYCDSQAPAVYQLTQTPSAPENQKLFHFNLGPHSPKQFLFPPNAILPGPEKPGPEKAGPEKADSNPTSDSAREPQLVQPIAILGLRACELAAIAIQDRVLMSPPFIDSQYALRRKSLFVIAVQCTTAASTCFCPSMNTGPELPEPELLGPELPGPDANPNTYDLALTELVPSSHSQFAHGFLIQAGSRRGQVLLDQLPSEEPTPEILEAKKQTIEAVHKKIQRAMPPGPSISGPSNIDGQSGDLRDALLARLNHPHWQNVADRCLSCANCTMVCPTCFCSSVDEVSDLLNESSIRQRHWDSCFNPDFSHTSGAPVRNTVRSRYRQWLTHKLATWFDQFDTSGCVGCGRCITWCPVGIDLTQEVAKLLEHSDAPLLNVPPRLHHR
;
A
#
# COMPACT_ATOMS: atom_id res chain seq x y z
N MET A 1 16.85 -18.96 -32.62
CA MET A 1 17.14 -17.51 -32.56
C MET A 1 16.25 -16.82 -33.57
N PRO A 2 15.08 -16.26 -33.19
CA PRO A 2 14.48 -15.21 -34.00
C PRO A 2 15.23 -13.91 -33.67
N HIS A 3 15.92 -13.39 -34.68
CA HIS A 3 16.32 -11.98 -34.74
C HIS A 3 15.05 -11.17 -35.06
N ASP A 4 14.37 -10.69 -34.04
CA ASP A 4 13.49 -9.54 -34.17
C ASP A 4 14.11 -8.46 -33.26
N GLY A 5 14.50 -7.33 -33.83
CA GLY A 5 15.27 -6.26 -33.17
C GLY A 5 14.53 -5.56 -32.02
N THR A 6 13.42 -6.13 -31.54
CA THR A 6 12.77 -5.76 -30.30
C THR A 6 13.69 -5.99 -29.11
N PRO A 7 14.05 -4.95 -28.35
CA PRO A 7 14.85 -5.10 -27.14
C PRO A 7 14.14 -6.04 -26.16
N PRO A 8 14.88 -6.86 -25.38
CA PRO A 8 14.27 -7.73 -24.39
C PRO A 8 13.38 -6.91 -23.45
N ARG A 9 12.22 -7.48 -23.06
CA ARG A 9 11.28 -6.86 -22.13
C ARG A 9 12.03 -6.39 -20.90
N GLY A 10 11.83 -5.12 -20.52
CA GLY A 10 12.51 -4.51 -19.37
C GLY A 10 13.79 -3.75 -19.71
N THR A 11 14.19 -3.66 -20.99
CA THR A 11 15.34 -2.82 -21.37
C THR A 11 15.10 -1.37 -20.95
N PRO A 12 15.98 -0.77 -20.12
CA PRO A 12 15.79 0.59 -19.64
C PRO A 12 15.99 1.60 -20.77
N ARG A 13 15.16 2.64 -20.77
CA ARG A 13 15.23 3.78 -21.69
C ARG A 13 15.35 5.08 -20.90
N TRP A 14 15.84 6.14 -21.54
CA TRP A 14 15.92 7.47 -20.97
C TRP A 14 14.88 8.40 -21.58
N ILE A 15 14.16 9.16 -20.74
CA ILE A 15 13.19 10.16 -21.20
C ILE A 15 13.38 11.49 -20.47
N ALA A 16 13.19 12.59 -21.20
CA ALA A 16 13.12 13.93 -20.61
C ALA A 16 11.83 14.10 -19.78
N PRO A 17 11.79 15.00 -18.79
CA PRO A 17 10.61 15.20 -17.94
C PRO A 17 9.34 15.55 -18.73
N SER A 18 9.48 16.31 -19.82
CA SER A 18 8.35 16.66 -20.70
C SER A 18 7.65 15.44 -21.31
N ARG A 19 8.32 14.28 -21.41
CA ARG A 19 7.73 13.04 -21.93
C ARG A 19 6.75 12.39 -20.95
N LEU A 20 6.80 12.74 -19.66
CA LEU A 20 5.74 12.33 -18.72
C LEU A 20 4.38 12.92 -19.10
N GLN A 21 4.32 14.11 -19.70
CA GLN A 21 3.07 14.65 -20.22
C GLN A 21 2.51 13.76 -21.34
N THR A 22 3.37 13.34 -22.28
CA THR A 22 2.99 12.41 -23.34
C THR A 22 2.46 11.09 -22.78
N LEU A 23 3.10 10.55 -21.73
CA LEU A 23 2.62 9.35 -21.02
C LEU A 23 1.21 9.56 -20.42
N ILE A 24 0.97 10.71 -19.76
CA ILE A 24 -0.35 11.06 -19.20
C ILE A 24 -1.40 11.15 -20.32
N ASP A 25 -1.06 11.81 -21.43
CA ASP A 25 -1.97 12.01 -22.56
C ASP A 25 -2.36 10.68 -23.22
N ILE A 26 -1.40 9.76 -23.41
CA ILE A 26 -1.66 8.41 -23.94
C ILE A 26 -2.64 7.66 -23.03
N LEU A 27 -2.37 7.59 -21.73
CA LEU A 27 -3.25 6.89 -20.77
C LEU A 27 -4.66 7.46 -20.76
N ARG A 28 -4.79 8.79 -20.80
CA ARG A 28 -6.11 9.44 -20.85
C ARG A 28 -6.83 9.15 -22.16
N SER A 29 -6.11 9.09 -23.28
CA SER A 29 -6.68 8.71 -24.58
C SER A 29 -7.19 7.25 -24.59
N GLU A 30 -6.58 6.38 -23.78
CA GLU A 30 -7.03 5.01 -23.51
C GLU A 30 -8.10 4.91 -22.40
N ASN A 31 -8.73 6.04 -22.02
CA ASN A 31 -9.81 6.15 -21.03
C ASN A 31 -9.39 5.82 -19.57
N TYR A 32 -8.09 5.86 -19.25
CA TYR A 32 -7.66 5.80 -17.85
C TYR A 32 -7.89 7.14 -17.15
N ARG A 33 -8.42 7.08 -15.94
CA ARG A 33 -8.28 8.17 -14.97
C ARG A 33 -6.88 8.12 -14.38
N VAL A 34 -6.07 9.15 -14.62
CA VAL A 34 -4.67 9.18 -14.20
C VAL A 34 -4.56 9.85 -12.84
N LEU A 35 -4.16 9.08 -11.84
CA LEU A 35 -3.93 9.52 -10.47
C LEU A 35 -2.42 9.67 -10.25
N ALA A 36 -2.02 10.75 -9.58
CA ALA A 36 -0.63 10.99 -9.24
C ALA A 36 -0.49 11.82 -7.96
N PRO A 37 0.72 11.90 -7.37
CA PRO A 37 1.02 12.82 -6.31
C PRO A 37 0.68 14.27 -6.69
N THR A 38 -0.10 14.94 -5.86
CA THR A 38 -0.45 16.35 -5.95
C THR A 38 -0.31 16.99 -4.57
N LEU A 39 -0.44 18.31 -4.50
CA LEU A 39 -0.42 19.07 -3.25
C LEU A 39 -1.84 19.37 -2.80
N ASP A 40 -2.19 18.92 -1.59
CA ASP A 40 -3.45 19.26 -0.94
C ASP A 40 -3.23 19.46 0.57
N GLN A 41 -3.79 20.53 1.12
CA GLN A 41 -3.74 20.86 2.56
C GLN A 41 -2.34 20.71 3.20
N HIS A 42 -1.28 21.17 2.53
CA HIS A 42 0.12 21.05 2.97
C HIS A 42 0.66 19.61 3.07
N ALA A 43 0.01 18.66 2.39
CA ALA A 43 0.46 17.30 2.23
C ALA A 43 0.54 16.90 0.76
N ILE A 44 1.39 15.91 0.48
CA ILE A 44 1.39 15.25 -0.82
C ILE A 44 0.37 14.10 -0.76
N VAL A 45 -0.64 14.13 -1.62
CA VAL A 45 -1.70 13.12 -1.69
C VAL A 45 -1.82 12.61 -3.13
N TYR A 46 -2.48 11.47 -3.33
CA TYR A 46 -2.85 11.04 -4.68
C TYR A 46 -4.16 11.69 -5.11
N ASP A 47 -4.16 12.36 -6.25
CA ASP A 47 -5.35 12.95 -6.88
C ASP A 47 -5.28 12.83 -8.41
N GLU A 48 -6.40 13.11 -9.09
CA GLU A 48 -6.47 13.09 -10.54
C GLU A 48 -5.65 14.22 -11.16
N ILE A 49 -4.83 13.87 -12.16
CA ILE A 49 -4.04 14.81 -12.93
C ILE A 49 -4.33 14.70 -14.42
N THR A 50 -4.23 15.84 -15.09
CA THR A 50 -4.31 15.99 -16.54
C THR A 50 -3.01 16.54 -17.12
N SER A 51 -2.16 17.10 -16.27
CA SER A 51 -0.91 17.73 -16.65
C SER A 51 0.21 17.40 -15.66
N ILE A 52 1.43 17.28 -16.18
CA ILE A 52 2.67 17.16 -15.38
C ILE A 52 2.85 18.34 -14.42
N GLY A 53 2.29 19.52 -14.72
CA GLY A 53 2.36 20.70 -13.87
C GLY A 53 1.63 20.57 -12.53
N GLN A 54 0.78 19.55 -12.38
CA GLN A 54 0.08 19.25 -11.12
C GLN A 54 0.91 18.39 -10.15
N LEU A 55 2.04 17.84 -10.60
CA LEU A 55 2.97 17.11 -9.74
C LEU A 55 3.69 18.08 -8.76
N PRO A 56 4.12 17.61 -7.58
CA PRO A 56 4.71 18.44 -6.53
C PRO A 56 6.17 18.83 -6.85
N LYS A 57 6.40 19.47 -8.01
CA LYS A 57 7.71 19.90 -8.47
C LYS A 57 8.37 20.82 -7.45
N GLY A 58 9.58 20.46 -7.03
CA GLY A 58 10.38 21.28 -6.13
C GLY A 58 9.90 21.28 -4.68
N TYR A 59 9.03 20.34 -4.29
CA TYR A 59 8.67 20.13 -2.90
C TYR A 59 9.36 18.89 -2.34
N CYS A 60 9.67 18.92 -1.05
CA CYS A 60 10.12 17.78 -0.27
C CYS A 60 9.40 17.68 1.07
N ASP A 61 9.40 16.47 1.64
CA ASP A 61 8.82 16.19 2.94
C ASP A 61 9.88 15.86 3.99
N SER A 62 9.65 16.35 5.20
CA SER A 62 10.32 15.91 6.41
C SER A 62 9.32 15.14 7.27
N GLN A 63 9.65 13.91 7.64
CA GLN A 63 8.80 13.10 8.50
C GLN A 63 9.57 12.57 9.71
N ALA A 64 8.90 12.59 10.86
CA ALA A 64 9.31 12.00 12.12
C ALA A 64 8.05 11.48 12.87
N PRO A 65 8.17 10.78 14.01
CA PRO A 65 6.98 10.43 14.81
C PRO A 65 6.12 11.66 15.12
N ALA A 66 4.83 11.59 14.78
CA ALA A 66 3.87 12.70 14.88
C ALA A 66 4.13 13.95 14.02
N VAL A 67 5.10 13.92 13.11
CA VAL A 67 5.51 15.08 12.30
C VAL A 67 5.48 14.74 10.83
N TYR A 68 4.70 15.51 10.08
CA TYR A 68 4.80 15.61 8.63
C TYR A 68 4.91 17.10 8.29
N GLN A 69 5.96 17.49 7.58
CA GLN A 69 6.15 18.85 7.13
C GLN A 69 6.54 18.87 5.67
N LEU A 70 5.78 19.61 4.88
CA LEU A 70 6.10 19.88 3.48
C LEU A 70 6.88 21.19 3.39
N THR A 71 8.01 21.16 2.68
CA THR A 71 8.86 22.33 2.45
C THR A 71 9.25 22.43 0.97
N GLN A 72 9.65 23.63 0.55
CA GLN A 72 10.30 23.80 -0.76
C GLN A 72 11.69 23.17 -0.70
N THR A 73 12.05 22.44 -1.74
CA THR A 73 13.37 21.87 -1.91
C THR A 73 14.38 23.03 -2.09
N PRO A 74 15.36 23.16 -1.17
CA PRO A 74 16.06 24.44 -0.99
C PRO A 74 17.03 24.80 -2.12
N SER A 75 17.58 23.82 -2.83
CA SER A 75 18.68 24.03 -3.76
C SER A 75 18.44 23.37 -5.11
N ALA A 76 18.86 24.05 -6.18
CA ALA A 76 19.06 23.41 -7.47
C ALA A 76 20.22 22.40 -7.40
N PRO A 77 20.20 21.31 -8.18
CA PRO A 77 19.16 20.94 -9.14
C PRO A 77 18.02 20.11 -8.55
N GLU A 78 18.10 19.77 -7.25
CA GLU A 78 17.09 18.98 -6.53
C GLU A 78 15.70 19.62 -6.53
N ASN A 79 15.62 20.95 -6.59
CA ASN A 79 14.36 21.69 -6.72
C ASN A 79 13.63 21.48 -8.07
N GLN A 80 14.24 20.80 -9.04
CA GLN A 80 13.58 20.41 -10.28
C GLN A 80 12.82 19.09 -10.19
N LYS A 81 13.10 18.28 -9.15
CA LYS A 81 12.48 16.96 -9.00
C LYS A 81 10.97 17.05 -8.81
N LEU A 82 10.27 16.10 -9.44
CA LEU A 82 8.83 15.86 -9.35
C LEU A 82 8.49 14.88 -8.22
N PHE A 83 9.45 14.04 -7.82
CA PHE A 83 9.26 12.96 -6.84
C PHE A 83 10.24 13.02 -5.66
N HIS A 84 10.67 14.22 -5.25
CA HIS A 84 11.55 14.46 -4.08
C HIS A 84 10.79 14.35 -2.76
N PHE A 85 10.05 13.28 -2.55
CA PHE A 85 9.31 13.06 -1.31
C PHE A 85 9.11 11.56 -1.06
N ASN A 86 8.70 11.20 0.15
CA ASN A 86 8.37 9.83 0.49
C ASN A 86 6.87 9.54 0.33
N LEU A 87 6.13 9.41 1.43
CA LEU A 87 4.76 8.89 1.43
C LEU A 87 3.83 9.83 2.18
N GLY A 88 2.74 10.24 1.52
CA GLY A 88 1.67 11.02 2.14
C GLY A 88 0.77 10.22 3.09
N PRO A 89 -0.30 10.84 3.63
CA PRO A 89 -1.28 10.17 4.48
C PRO A 89 -2.11 9.14 3.72
N HIS A 90 -2.41 9.43 2.44
CA HIS A 90 -3.19 8.57 1.58
C HIS A 90 -2.34 7.49 0.94
N SER A 91 -2.95 6.33 0.69
CA SER A 91 -2.34 5.20 0.01
C SER A 91 -3.26 4.70 -1.11
N PRO A 92 -2.74 3.89 -2.05
CA PRO A 92 -3.52 3.35 -3.17
C PRO A 92 -4.72 2.51 -2.74
N LYS A 93 -4.72 2.04 -1.48
CA LYS A 93 -5.85 1.37 -0.84
C LYS A 93 -7.18 2.11 -1.08
N GLN A 94 -7.21 3.44 -1.00
CA GLN A 94 -8.46 4.20 -1.19
C GLN A 94 -9.07 4.10 -2.59
N PHE A 95 -8.29 3.69 -3.59
CA PHE A 95 -8.78 3.54 -4.96
C PHE A 95 -9.15 2.10 -5.28
N LEU A 96 -8.49 1.11 -4.66
CA LEU A 96 -8.76 -0.31 -4.86
C LEU A 96 -9.82 -0.85 -3.90
N PHE A 97 -9.80 -0.36 -2.66
CA PHE A 97 -10.71 -0.70 -1.57
C PHE A 97 -11.22 0.61 -0.95
N PRO A 98 -12.15 1.33 -1.60
CA PRO A 98 -12.50 2.68 -1.19
C PRO A 98 -13.11 2.76 0.21
N PRO A 99 -12.98 3.92 0.90
CA PRO A 99 -13.51 4.12 2.25
C PRO A 99 -15.00 3.87 2.37
N ASN A 100 -15.75 4.07 1.29
CA ASN A 100 -17.17 3.75 1.16
C ASN A 100 -17.40 3.02 -0.16
N ALA A 101 -18.15 1.92 -0.13
CA ALA A 101 -18.55 1.17 -1.31
C ALA A 101 -19.97 0.61 -1.14
N ILE A 102 -20.84 0.83 -2.12
CA ILE A 102 -22.12 0.13 -2.20
C ILE A 102 -21.84 -1.32 -2.57
N LEU A 103 -22.33 -2.28 -1.80
CA LEU A 103 -22.16 -3.70 -2.08
C LEU A 103 -23.26 -4.21 -3.02
N PRO A 104 -22.95 -5.15 -3.93
CA PRO A 104 -23.97 -5.75 -4.78
C PRO A 104 -24.95 -6.56 -3.93
N GLY A 105 -26.24 -6.46 -4.23
CA GLY A 105 -27.30 -7.24 -3.58
C GLY A 105 -28.69 -6.75 -3.99
N PRO A 106 -29.75 -7.55 -3.74
CA PRO A 106 -31.11 -7.13 -4.00
C PRO A 106 -31.47 -5.95 -3.09
N GLU A 107 -32.08 -4.91 -3.67
CA GLU A 107 -32.77 -3.89 -2.88
C GLU A 107 -33.94 -4.56 -2.16
N LYS A 108 -33.96 -4.50 -0.81
CA LYS A 108 -35.12 -5.01 -0.06
C LYS A 108 -36.21 -3.94 -0.08
N PRO A 109 -37.48 -4.31 -0.34
CA PRO A 109 -38.59 -3.41 -0.14
C PRO A 109 -38.71 -3.01 1.34
N GLY A 110 -39.04 -1.75 1.59
CA GLY A 110 -39.16 -1.17 2.93
C GLY A 110 -40.25 -1.82 3.81
N PRO A 111 -40.26 -1.53 5.12
CA PRO A 111 -41.06 -2.22 6.12
C PRO A 111 -42.58 -2.10 5.97
N GLU A 112 -43.10 -1.24 5.08
CA GLU A 112 -44.54 -1.02 4.92
C GLU A 112 -45.27 -2.05 4.05
N LYS A 113 -44.57 -3.00 3.40
CA LYS A 113 -45.20 -4.05 2.56
C LYS A 113 -45.02 -5.48 3.03
N ALA A 114 -44.90 -5.72 4.33
CA ALA A 114 -45.12 -7.05 4.90
C ALA A 114 -46.62 -7.25 5.25
N GLY A 115 -47.50 -7.11 4.26
CA GLY A 115 -48.89 -7.54 4.36
C GLY A 115 -49.03 -9.04 4.03
N PRO A 116 -49.97 -9.77 4.62
CA PRO A 116 -50.18 -11.17 4.27
C PRO A 116 -50.84 -11.27 2.89
N GLU A 117 -50.46 -12.29 2.12
CA GLU A 117 -51.01 -12.69 0.79
C GLU A 117 -50.44 -11.89 -0.42
N LYS A 118 -50.05 -12.45 -1.57
CA LYS A 118 -50.28 -13.76 -2.21
C LYS A 118 -49.01 -14.20 -2.96
N ALA A 119 -48.75 -15.50 -2.94
CA ALA A 119 -47.92 -16.17 -3.94
C ALA A 119 -48.72 -16.23 -5.24
N ASP A 120 -48.37 -15.39 -6.23
CA ASP A 120 -48.55 -15.62 -7.67
C ASP A 120 -48.30 -14.30 -8.43
N SER A 121 -47.07 -14.08 -8.87
CA SER A 121 -46.74 -13.35 -10.11
C SER A 121 -45.23 -13.27 -10.27
N ASN A 122 -44.75 -13.70 -11.44
CA ASN A 122 -43.44 -13.53 -12.05
C ASN A 122 -42.34 -12.81 -11.24
N PRO A 123 -41.12 -13.35 -11.16
CA PRO A 123 -39.95 -12.59 -10.72
C PRO A 123 -39.63 -11.52 -11.79
N THR A 124 -40.33 -10.39 -11.75
CA THR A 124 -39.99 -9.24 -12.58
C THR A 124 -38.72 -8.62 -12.03
N SER A 125 -37.67 -8.84 -12.81
CA SER A 125 -36.34 -8.25 -12.76
C SER A 125 -35.59 -8.39 -11.44
N ASP A 126 -34.86 -9.50 -11.34
CA ASP A 126 -33.43 -9.47 -10.98
C ASP A 126 -32.72 -8.31 -11.72
N SER A 127 -32.87 -7.07 -11.26
CA SER A 127 -31.85 -6.06 -11.53
C SER A 127 -30.81 -6.21 -10.44
N ALA A 128 -30.10 -7.34 -10.46
CA ALA A 128 -28.73 -7.36 -9.95
C ALA A 128 -28.05 -6.18 -10.64
N ARG A 129 -27.89 -5.06 -9.91
CA ARG A 129 -27.28 -3.85 -10.43
C ARG A 129 -25.95 -4.30 -11.02
N GLU A 130 -25.83 -4.29 -12.36
CA GLU A 130 -24.61 -4.72 -13.04
C GLU A 130 -23.44 -4.03 -12.34
N PRO A 131 -22.34 -4.75 -12.05
CA PRO A 131 -21.20 -4.14 -11.40
C PRO A 131 -20.85 -2.89 -12.20
N GLN A 132 -21.03 -1.72 -11.58
CA GLN A 132 -20.81 -0.43 -12.24
C GLN A 132 -19.47 -0.51 -12.94
N LEU A 133 -19.46 -0.29 -14.26
CA LEU A 133 -18.25 -0.27 -15.08
C LEU A 133 -17.21 0.59 -14.35
N VAL A 134 -16.21 -0.07 -13.76
CA VAL A 134 -15.15 0.61 -13.04
C VAL A 134 -14.29 1.28 -14.09
N GLN A 135 -14.31 2.61 -14.13
CA GLN A 135 -13.40 3.37 -14.98
C GLN A 135 -11.96 2.91 -14.68
N PRO A 136 -11.17 2.48 -15.69
CA PRO A 136 -9.78 2.10 -15.49
C PRO A 136 -8.99 3.23 -14.84
N ILE A 137 -8.08 2.88 -13.95
CA ILE A 137 -7.23 3.85 -13.25
C ILE A 137 -5.76 3.59 -13.56
N ALA A 138 -5.00 4.64 -13.81
CA ALA A 138 -3.55 4.59 -13.89
C ALA A 138 -2.98 5.35 -12.69
N ILE A 139 -2.14 4.73 -11.87
CA ILE A 139 -1.51 5.42 -10.73
C ILE A 139 -0.03 5.61 -11.02
N LEU A 140 0.36 6.87 -11.18
CA LEU A 140 1.73 7.35 -11.30
C LEU A 140 2.29 7.72 -9.94
N GLY A 141 3.49 7.25 -9.59
CA GLY A 141 4.16 7.64 -8.35
C GLY A 141 4.23 6.57 -7.26
N LEU A 142 3.74 5.35 -7.54
CA LEU A 142 3.71 4.27 -6.57
C LEU A 142 5.11 3.87 -6.11
N ARG A 143 5.33 3.77 -4.80
CA ARG A 143 6.62 3.32 -4.24
C ARG A 143 6.66 1.80 -4.09
N ALA A 144 7.85 1.21 -4.01
CA ALA A 144 8.03 -0.24 -3.82
C ALA A 144 7.18 -0.81 -2.67
N CYS A 145 7.19 -0.16 -1.51
CA CYS A 145 6.41 -0.60 -0.36
C CYS A 145 4.89 -0.46 -0.54
N GLU A 146 4.41 0.38 -1.46
CA GLU A 146 3.00 0.46 -1.82
C GLU A 146 2.60 -0.66 -2.78
N LEU A 147 3.51 -1.06 -3.70
CA LEU A 147 3.30 -2.26 -4.52
C LEU A 147 3.17 -3.49 -3.63
N ALA A 148 4.11 -3.67 -2.70
CA ALA A 148 4.06 -4.75 -1.70
C ALA A 148 2.73 -4.75 -0.91
N ALA A 149 2.22 -3.56 -0.58
CA ALA A 149 0.97 -3.45 0.14
C ALA A 149 -0.25 -3.84 -0.72
N ILE A 150 -0.26 -3.50 -2.01
CA ILE A 150 -1.30 -3.94 -2.95
C ILE A 150 -1.30 -5.47 -3.02
N ALA A 151 -0.14 -6.11 -3.11
CA ALA A 151 -0.09 -7.57 -3.15
C ALA A 151 -0.52 -8.25 -1.86
N ILE A 152 -0.22 -7.66 -0.69
CA ILE A 152 -0.79 -8.12 0.57
C ILE A 152 -2.32 -8.00 0.54
N GLN A 153 -2.88 -6.92 -0.01
CA GLN A 153 -4.33 -6.78 -0.20
C GLN A 153 -4.89 -7.81 -1.19
N ASP A 154 -4.17 -8.12 -2.27
CA ASP A 154 -4.54 -9.16 -3.23
C ASP A 154 -4.70 -10.52 -2.51
N ARG A 155 -3.79 -10.87 -1.59
CA ARG A 155 -3.92 -12.08 -0.76
C ARG A 155 -5.12 -12.06 0.17
N VAL A 156 -5.46 -10.91 0.74
CA VAL A 156 -6.59 -10.81 1.66
C VAL A 156 -7.94 -10.85 0.92
N LEU A 157 -8.02 -10.15 -0.22
CA LEU A 157 -9.29 -9.82 -0.89
C LEU A 157 -9.54 -10.67 -2.15
N MET A 158 -8.55 -11.42 -2.63
CA MET A 158 -8.67 -12.25 -3.83
C MET A 158 -8.29 -13.73 -3.62
N SER A 159 -7.99 -14.14 -2.37
CA SER A 159 -7.77 -15.56 -2.06
C SER A 159 -9.08 -16.29 -1.76
N PRO A 160 -9.24 -17.56 -2.19
CA PRO A 160 -10.35 -18.40 -1.76
C PRO A 160 -10.45 -18.51 -0.22
N PRO A 161 -11.65 -18.76 0.34
CA PRO A 161 -12.90 -19.08 -0.35
C PRO A 161 -13.73 -17.86 -0.78
N PHE A 162 -13.35 -16.63 -0.41
CA PHE A 162 -14.14 -15.43 -0.68
C PHE A 162 -13.33 -14.37 -1.44
N ILE A 163 -13.75 -14.06 -2.66
CA ILE A 163 -13.14 -13.01 -3.49
C ILE A 163 -14.01 -11.76 -3.45
N ASP A 164 -13.42 -10.63 -3.10
CA ASP A 164 -14.05 -9.32 -3.25
C ASP A 164 -14.08 -8.93 -4.72
N SER A 165 -15.26 -9.06 -5.34
CA SER A 165 -15.44 -8.83 -6.77
C SER A 165 -15.13 -7.40 -7.20
N GLN A 166 -15.42 -6.39 -6.36
CA GLN A 166 -15.15 -5.01 -6.71
C GLN A 166 -13.66 -4.66 -6.62
N TYR A 167 -12.98 -5.18 -5.60
CA TYR A 167 -11.53 -5.07 -5.48
C TYR A 167 -10.85 -5.75 -6.67
N ALA A 168 -11.25 -6.98 -7.00
CA ALA A 168 -10.70 -7.73 -8.12
C ALA A 168 -10.89 -7.00 -9.47
N LEU A 169 -12.07 -6.39 -9.70
CA LEU A 169 -12.33 -5.58 -10.89
C LEU A 169 -11.43 -4.34 -10.95
N ARG A 170 -11.32 -3.58 -9.85
CA ARG A 170 -10.43 -2.39 -9.77
C ARG A 170 -8.97 -2.77 -9.98
N ARG A 171 -8.53 -3.87 -9.36
CA ARG A 171 -7.16 -4.39 -9.45
C ARG A 171 -6.81 -4.85 -10.87
N LYS A 172 -7.75 -5.50 -11.57
CA LYS A 172 -7.61 -5.92 -12.98
C LYS A 172 -7.52 -4.73 -13.94
N SER A 173 -8.26 -3.65 -13.66
CA SER A 173 -8.28 -2.43 -14.49
C SER A 173 -7.23 -1.39 -14.10
N LEU A 174 -6.31 -1.72 -13.17
CA LEU A 174 -5.24 -0.83 -12.72
C LEU A 174 -4.07 -0.85 -13.72
N PHE A 175 -3.54 0.32 -14.04
CA PHE A 175 -2.24 0.51 -14.66
C PHE A 175 -1.27 1.11 -13.63
N VAL A 176 -0.12 0.47 -13.43
CA VAL A 176 0.82 0.78 -12.34
C VAL A 176 2.07 1.43 -12.89
N ILE A 177 2.31 2.69 -12.56
CA ILE A 177 3.57 3.38 -12.86
C ILE A 177 4.29 3.68 -11.54
N ALA A 178 5.25 2.82 -11.23
CA ALA A 178 6.04 2.89 -10.02
C ALA A 178 7.21 3.86 -10.16
N VAL A 179 7.57 4.54 -9.07
CA VAL A 179 8.70 5.47 -9.03
C VAL A 179 9.65 5.08 -7.91
N GLN A 180 10.88 4.77 -8.28
CA GLN A 180 12.00 4.48 -7.40
C GLN A 180 12.17 5.59 -6.38
N CYS A 181 12.31 5.24 -5.10
CA CYS A 181 12.66 6.22 -4.07
C CYS A 181 14.06 6.76 -4.35
N THR A 182 14.21 8.09 -4.37
CA THR A 182 15.50 8.80 -4.48
C THR A 182 15.83 9.61 -3.22
N THR A 183 14.94 9.54 -2.22
CA THR A 183 15.11 10.06 -0.87
C THR A 183 14.41 9.15 0.13
N ALA A 184 14.73 9.30 1.42
CA ALA A 184 14.14 8.52 2.51
C ALA A 184 13.77 9.44 3.67
N ALA A 185 12.63 9.16 4.30
CA ALA A 185 12.20 9.81 5.52
C ALA A 185 12.72 9.04 6.74
N SER A 186 12.85 9.71 7.89
CA SER A 186 13.35 9.09 9.13
C SER A 186 12.42 7.97 9.67
N THR A 187 11.18 7.93 9.19
CA THR A 187 10.17 6.93 9.57
C THR A 187 10.16 5.70 8.67
N CYS A 188 10.90 5.69 7.55
CA CYS A 188 10.97 4.54 6.64
C CYS A 188 11.78 3.38 7.24
N PHE A 189 11.30 2.15 7.08
CA PHE A 189 12.02 0.92 7.46
C PHE A 189 11.65 -0.27 6.55
N CYS A 190 11.24 -0.01 5.30
CA CYS A 190 10.88 -1.03 4.32
C CYS A 190 11.99 -2.08 4.02
N PRO A 191 13.31 -1.81 4.17
CA PRO A 191 14.32 -2.86 4.04
C PRO A 191 14.13 -3.98 5.06
N SER A 192 13.79 -3.65 6.32
CA SER A 192 13.56 -4.68 7.36
C SER A 192 12.35 -5.58 7.07
N MET A 193 11.49 -5.14 6.15
CA MET A 193 10.30 -5.87 5.75
C MET A 193 10.46 -6.56 4.38
N ASN A 194 11.61 -6.41 3.69
CA ASN A 194 11.82 -6.88 2.32
C ASN A 194 10.80 -6.34 1.30
N THR A 195 10.44 -5.06 1.42
CA THR A 195 9.40 -4.41 0.59
C THR A 195 9.88 -3.11 -0.08
N GLY A 196 11.19 -2.87 -0.09
CA GLY A 196 11.79 -1.67 -0.66
C GLY A 196 13.18 -1.41 -0.06
N PRO A 197 13.80 -0.27 -0.39
CA PRO A 197 13.27 0.88 -1.12
C PRO A 197 13.33 0.72 -2.64
N GLU A 198 14.01 -0.31 -3.13
CA GLU A 198 14.16 -0.64 -4.54
C GLU A 198 12.88 -1.24 -5.14
N LEU A 199 12.55 -0.80 -6.36
CA LEU A 199 11.62 -1.53 -7.21
C LEU A 199 12.29 -2.82 -7.69
N PRO A 200 11.57 -3.95 -7.78
CA PRO A 200 12.15 -5.19 -8.27
C PRO A 200 12.56 -5.05 -9.73
N GLU A 201 13.63 -5.75 -10.10
CA GLU A 201 14.04 -5.81 -11.50
C GLU A 201 13.01 -6.59 -12.35
N PRO A 202 12.79 -6.21 -13.63
CA PRO A 202 11.75 -6.79 -14.48
C PRO A 202 11.80 -8.31 -14.59
N GLU A 203 13.00 -8.92 -14.56
CA GLU A 203 13.20 -10.37 -14.67
C GLU A 203 12.75 -11.13 -13.44
N LEU A 204 12.64 -10.44 -12.29
CA LEU A 204 12.16 -11.01 -11.04
C LEU A 204 10.65 -10.86 -10.90
N LEU A 205 9.98 -10.13 -11.80
CA LEU A 205 8.55 -9.95 -11.75
C LEU A 205 7.83 -11.29 -12.04
N GLY A 206 6.83 -11.56 -11.21
CA GLY A 206 5.98 -12.74 -11.32
C GLY A 206 4.98 -12.63 -12.47
N PRO A 207 3.89 -13.41 -12.45
CA PRO A 207 2.92 -13.42 -13.54
C PRO A 207 2.35 -12.01 -13.80
N GLU A 208 2.06 -11.70 -15.07
CA GLU A 208 1.56 -10.38 -15.47
C GLU A 208 0.16 -10.06 -14.92
N LEU A 209 -0.61 -11.09 -14.57
CA LEU A 209 -1.95 -10.92 -14.02
C LEU A 209 -1.91 -10.80 -12.49
N PRO A 210 -2.69 -9.88 -11.91
CA PRO A 210 -2.79 -9.76 -10.46
C PRO A 210 -3.50 -10.98 -9.86
N GLY A 211 -3.12 -11.32 -8.64
CA GLY A 211 -3.65 -12.46 -7.90
C GLY A 211 -2.85 -12.72 -6.64
N PRO A 212 -3.31 -13.64 -5.77
CA PRO A 212 -2.64 -13.94 -4.51
C PRO A 212 -1.21 -14.50 -4.71
N ASP A 213 -0.98 -15.14 -5.86
CA ASP A 213 0.31 -15.73 -6.28
C ASP A 213 1.16 -14.78 -7.15
N ALA A 214 0.67 -13.57 -7.45
CA ALA A 214 1.45 -12.58 -8.19
C ALA A 214 2.66 -12.11 -7.37
N ASN A 215 3.75 -11.75 -8.03
CA ASN A 215 4.88 -11.14 -7.33
C ASN A 215 4.40 -9.86 -6.63
N PRO A 216 4.77 -9.66 -5.35
CA PRO A 216 4.20 -8.61 -4.56
C PRO A 216 4.53 -7.19 -5.02
N ASN A 217 5.51 -7.04 -5.91
CA ASN A 217 6.03 -5.76 -6.35
C ASN A 217 5.84 -5.54 -7.87
N THR A 218 4.79 -6.11 -8.46
CA THR A 218 4.50 -5.95 -9.90
C THR A 218 4.11 -4.54 -10.29
N TYR A 219 4.55 -4.11 -11.47
CA TYR A 219 4.23 -2.82 -12.08
C TYR A 219 4.18 -2.93 -13.61
N ASP A 220 3.53 -1.97 -14.27
CA ASP A 220 3.56 -1.85 -15.73
C ASP A 220 4.79 -1.06 -16.18
N LEU A 221 5.08 0.07 -15.53
CA LEU A 221 6.25 0.92 -15.78
C LEU A 221 6.96 1.23 -14.46
N ALA A 222 8.30 1.23 -14.48
CA ALA A 222 9.12 1.73 -13.39
C ALA A 222 9.94 2.93 -13.86
N LEU A 223 9.97 3.97 -13.03
CA LEU A 223 10.66 5.23 -13.25
C LEU A 223 11.73 5.45 -12.17
N THR A 224 12.90 5.95 -12.55
CA THR A 224 13.88 6.53 -11.62
C THR A 224 14.17 7.96 -12.04
N GLU A 225 13.76 8.93 -11.23
CA GLU A 225 14.03 10.34 -11.49
C GLU A 225 15.48 10.70 -11.12
N LEU A 226 16.22 11.24 -12.07
CA LEU A 226 17.61 11.64 -11.86
C LEU A 226 17.80 13.09 -12.28
N VAL A 227 18.50 13.86 -11.43
CA VAL A 227 18.93 15.23 -11.70
C VAL A 227 20.44 15.26 -11.85
N PRO A 228 21.02 16.17 -12.66
CA PRO A 228 22.47 16.28 -12.81
C PRO A 228 23.16 16.56 -11.47
N SER A 229 24.35 16.02 -11.26
CA SER A 229 25.29 16.56 -10.27
C SER A 229 26.23 17.59 -10.91
N SER A 230 27.06 18.26 -10.12
CA SER A 230 28.10 19.19 -10.61
C SER A 230 29.11 18.55 -11.58
N HIS A 231 29.19 17.21 -11.59
CA HIS A 231 30.10 16.44 -12.44
C HIS A 231 29.36 15.61 -13.49
N SER A 232 28.03 15.72 -13.56
CA SER A 232 27.23 14.90 -14.48
C SER A 232 27.08 15.53 -15.86
N GLN A 233 27.04 14.69 -16.90
CA GLN A 233 26.83 15.14 -18.29
C GLN A 233 25.40 14.97 -18.78
N PHE A 234 24.52 14.31 -18.01
CA PHE A 234 23.11 14.13 -18.34
C PHE A 234 22.23 15.24 -17.76
N ALA A 235 21.15 15.61 -18.46
CA ALA A 235 20.16 16.58 -17.98
C ALA A 235 19.16 15.93 -16.98
N HIS A 236 18.28 16.70 -16.34
CA HIS A 236 17.18 16.13 -15.56
C HIS A 236 16.30 15.23 -16.45
N GLY A 237 15.96 14.03 -15.97
CA GLY A 237 15.10 13.10 -16.67
C GLY A 237 14.80 11.84 -15.87
N PHE A 238 14.29 10.83 -16.58
CA PHE A 238 13.86 9.57 -15.99
C PHE A 238 14.47 8.39 -16.72
N LEU A 239 15.04 7.47 -15.96
CA LEU A 239 15.23 6.10 -16.43
C LEU A 239 13.87 5.40 -16.34
N ILE A 240 13.37 4.86 -17.45
CA ILE A 240 12.08 4.19 -17.54
C ILE A 240 12.27 2.75 -18.04
N GLN A 241 11.58 1.80 -17.43
CA GLN A 241 11.59 0.40 -17.85
C GLN A 241 10.19 -0.22 -17.78
N ALA A 242 9.89 -1.13 -18.70
CA ALA A 242 8.63 -1.87 -18.71
C ALA A 242 8.68 -3.10 -17.80
N GLY A 243 7.76 -3.16 -16.85
CA GLY A 243 7.55 -4.33 -15.98
C GLY A 243 6.48 -5.30 -16.50
N SER A 244 5.65 -4.89 -17.46
CA SER A 244 4.59 -5.69 -18.06
C SER A 244 4.52 -5.54 -19.59
N ARG A 245 3.81 -6.43 -20.28
CA ARG A 245 3.48 -6.25 -21.71
C ARG A 245 2.71 -4.95 -21.97
N ARG A 246 1.77 -4.57 -21.11
CA ARG A 246 1.02 -3.29 -21.23
C ARG A 246 1.96 -2.11 -21.10
N GLY A 247 2.90 -2.18 -20.15
CA GLY A 247 3.97 -1.19 -20.00
C GLY A 247 4.86 -1.09 -21.23
N GLN A 248 5.24 -2.22 -21.84
CA GLN A 248 6.06 -2.24 -23.04
C GLN A 248 5.35 -1.56 -24.22
N VAL A 249 4.07 -1.88 -24.44
CA VAL A 249 3.25 -1.25 -25.50
C VAL A 249 3.16 0.27 -25.33
N LEU A 250 3.03 0.77 -24.10
CA LEU A 250 3.04 2.20 -23.83
C LEU A 250 4.43 2.79 -24.05
N LEU A 251 5.48 2.14 -23.52
CA LEU A 251 6.86 2.61 -23.64
C LEU A 251 7.33 2.72 -25.10
N ASP A 252 6.85 1.85 -25.98
CA ASP A 252 7.14 1.88 -27.42
C ASP A 252 6.50 3.07 -28.15
N GLN A 253 5.48 3.70 -27.57
CA GLN A 253 4.86 4.92 -28.09
C GLN A 253 5.55 6.19 -27.59
N LEU A 254 6.46 6.08 -26.62
CA LEU A 254 7.16 7.23 -26.04
C LEU A 254 8.48 7.49 -26.78
N PRO A 255 8.73 8.74 -27.23
CA PRO A 255 10.06 9.14 -27.66
C PRO A 255 11.05 9.00 -26.50
N SER A 256 12.04 8.13 -26.67
CA SER A 256 13.01 7.76 -25.64
C SER A 256 14.37 7.45 -26.25
N GLU A 257 15.42 7.62 -25.46
CA GLU A 257 16.81 7.40 -25.83
C GLU A 257 17.40 6.19 -25.10
N GLU A 258 18.53 5.68 -25.57
CA GLU A 258 19.30 4.68 -24.83
C GLU A 258 20.01 5.35 -23.63
N PRO A 259 19.91 4.81 -22.40
CA PRO A 259 20.56 5.42 -21.25
C PRO A 259 22.08 5.24 -21.34
N THR A 260 22.83 6.31 -21.08
CA THR A 260 24.28 6.24 -21.00
C THR A 260 24.73 5.43 -19.77
N PRO A 261 25.96 4.86 -19.78
CA PRO A 261 26.51 4.18 -18.60
C PRO A 261 26.53 5.06 -17.34
N GLU A 262 26.70 6.38 -17.51
CA GLU A 262 26.67 7.35 -16.42
C GLU A 262 25.29 7.44 -15.76
N ILE A 263 24.20 7.42 -16.54
CA ILE A 263 22.82 7.42 -16.02
C ILE A 263 22.54 6.15 -15.21
N LEU A 264 22.98 4.99 -15.72
CA LEU A 264 22.80 3.71 -15.03
C LEU A 264 23.58 3.67 -13.70
N GLU A 265 24.78 4.23 -13.68
CA GLU A 265 25.57 4.36 -12.46
C GLU A 265 24.96 5.35 -11.47
N ALA A 266 24.42 6.48 -11.95
CA ALA A 266 23.69 7.44 -11.13
C ALA A 266 22.44 6.84 -10.47
N LYS A 267 21.70 5.94 -11.17
CA LYS A 267 20.62 5.14 -10.56
C LYS A 267 21.15 4.34 -9.36
N LYS A 268 22.22 3.57 -9.55
CA LYS A 268 22.80 2.72 -8.50
C LYS A 268 23.23 3.52 -7.28
N GLN A 269 23.98 4.61 -7.50
CA GLN A 269 24.46 5.49 -6.42
C GLN A 269 23.31 6.16 -5.66
N THR A 270 22.26 6.57 -6.38
CA THR A 270 21.06 7.16 -5.76
C THR A 270 20.37 6.16 -4.84
N ILE A 271 20.19 4.93 -5.30
CA ILE A 271 19.59 3.85 -4.52
C ILE A 271 20.44 3.52 -3.28
N GLU A 272 21.75 3.37 -3.45
CA GLU A 272 22.67 3.13 -2.33
C GLU A 272 22.61 4.25 -1.28
N ALA A 273 22.52 5.51 -1.73
CA ALA A 273 22.36 6.66 -0.84
C ALA A 273 21.02 6.62 -0.08
N VAL A 274 19.94 6.15 -0.70
CA VAL A 274 18.64 5.93 -0.04
C VAL A 274 18.76 4.86 1.03
N HIS A 275 19.40 3.72 0.74
CA HIS A 275 19.68 2.68 1.73
C HIS A 275 20.44 3.24 2.94
N LYS A 276 21.50 4.02 2.69
CA LYS A 276 22.29 4.66 3.76
C LYS A 276 21.47 5.68 4.58
N LYS A 277 20.44 6.31 4.01
CA LYS A 277 19.55 7.22 4.75
C LYS A 277 18.52 6.50 5.62
N ILE A 278 18.15 5.26 5.28
CA ILE A 278 17.20 4.47 6.07
C ILE A 278 17.93 3.91 7.30
N GLN A 279 17.75 4.57 8.44
CA GLN A 279 18.39 4.19 9.70
C GLN A 279 17.48 3.37 10.62
N ARG A 280 16.17 3.43 10.41
CA ARG A 280 15.18 2.74 11.22
C ARG A 280 15.02 1.29 10.76
N ALA A 281 14.88 0.38 11.72
CA ALA A 281 14.72 -1.05 11.46
C ALA A 281 13.69 -1.71 12.39
N MET A 282 13.03 -2.76 11.91
CA MET A 282 12.20 -3.64 12.73
C MET A 282 13.06 -4.73 13.38
N PRO A 283 12.97 -4.96 14.70
CA PRO A 283 13.70 -6.03 15.37
C PRO A 283 12.91 -7.36 15.42
N PRO A 284 13.58 -8.53 15.46
CA PRO A 284 14.99 -8.72 15.06
C PRO A 284 15.13 -8.51 13.54
N GLY A 285 16.32 -8.10 13.07
CA GLY A 285 16.55 -7.69 11.67
C GLY A 285 16.36 -8.78 10.60
N PRO A 286 16.92 -8.59 9.40
CA PRO A 286 16.26 -8.19 8.15
C PRO A 286 15.35 -9.23 7.48
N SER A 287 14.87 -10.26 8.18
CA SER A 287 13.76 -11.08 7.67
C SER A 287 12.84 -11.50 8.79
N ILE A 288 11.68 -10.84 8.84
CA ILE A 288 10.58 -11.16 9.76
C ILE A 288 9.97 -12.54 9.42
N SER A 289 10.37 -13.13 8.28
CA SER A 289 9.99 -14.47 7.85
C SER A 289 10.95 -15.00 6.79
N GLY A 290 11.98 -15.72 7.21
CA GLY A 290 12.39 -16.89 6.44
C GLY A 290 11.51 -18.08 6.82
N PRO A 291 11.45 -19.17 6.02
CA PRO A 291 11.13 -20.47 6.59
C PRO A 291 12.03 -20.66 7.82
N SER A 292 11.52 -21.29 8.87
CA SER A 292 12.33 -21.70 10.03
C SER A 292 13.68 -22.22 9.52
N ASN A 293 14.74 -21.42 9.62
CA ASN A 293 16.06 -21.93 9.37
C ASN A 293 16.21 -23.07 10.36
N ILE A 294 16.54 -24.24 9.83
CA ILE A 294 16.78 -25.50 10.54
C ILE A 294 17.84 -25.30 11.66
N ASP A 295 18.51 -24.13 11.70
CA ASP A 295 19.65 -23.82 12.54
C ASP A 295 19.41 -22.72 13.61
N GLY A 296 18.16 -22.36 13.93
CA GLY A 296 17.80 -21.83 15.26
C GLY A 296 18.44 -20.53 15.78
N GLN A 297 19.04 -19.66 14.96
CA GLN A 297 19.78 -18.46 15.43
C GLN A 297 19.24 -17.10 14.96
N SER A 298 18.00 -17.01 14.50
CA SER A 298 17.30 -15.73 14.32
C SER A 298 15.86 -15.91 14.79
N GLY A 299 15.52 -15.35 15.94
CA GLY A 299 14.20 -15.57 16.56
C GLY A 299 13.06 -15.08 15.67
N ASP A 300 12.07 -15.93 15.44
CA ASP A 300 10.84 -15.57 14.73
C ASP A 300 10.12 -14.44 15.47
N LEU A 301 9.96 -13.27 14.83
CA LEU A 301 9.27 -12.12 15.43
C LEU A 301 7.83 -12.49 15.83
N ARG A 302 7.18 -13.38 15.06
CA ARG A 302 5.85 -13.89 15.39
C ARG A 302 5.87 -14.54 16.77
N ASP A 303 6.72 -15.54 16.96
CA ASP A 303 6.79 -16.31 18.20
C ASP A 303 7.24 -15.44 19.36
N ALA A 304 8.19 -14.53 19.13
CA ALA A 304 8.67 -13.63 20.16
C ALA A 304 7.57 -12.68 20.68
N LEU A 305 6.69 -12.18 19.80
CA LEU A 305 5.55 -11.34 20.18
C LEU A 305 4.43 -12.17 20.84
N LEU A 306 4.11 -13.35 20.31
CA LEU A 306 3.08 -14.22 20.86
C LEU A 306 3.45 -14.79 22.24
N ALA A 307 4.74 -15.03 22.49
CA ALA A 307 5.21 -15.43 23.82
C ALA A 307 5.05 -14.32 24.86
N ARG A 308 4.93 -13.05 24.45
CA ARG A 308 4.99 -11.87 25.32
C ARG A 308 3.68 -11.08 25.40
N LEU A 309 2.52 -11.73 25.22
CA LEU A 309 1.22 -11.04 25.30
C LEU A 309 0.92 -10.43 26.69
N ASN A 310 1.60 -10.92 27.73
CA ASN A 310 1.49 -10.43 29.11
C ASN A 310 2.54 -9.37 29.49
N HIS A 311 3.44 -9.00 28.58
CA HIS A 311 4.50 -8.02 28.85
C HIS A 311 3.93 -6.68 29.35
N PRO A 312 4.48 -6.07 30.42
CA PRO A 312 3.94 -4.84 31.00
C PRO A 312 3.99 -3.65 30.05
N HIS A 313 4.93 -3.63 29.10
CA HIS A 313 5.05 -2.57 28.08
C HIS A 313 3.78 -2.37 27.24
N TRP A 314 2.92 -3.39 27.09
CA TRP A 314 1.62 -3.21 26.45
C TRP A 314 0.75 -2.17 27.15
N GLN A 315 0.86 -2.06 28.48
CA GLN A 315 0.17 -1.02 29.25
C GLN A 315 0.83 0.34 29.03
N ASN A 316 2.16 0.41 29.02
CA ASN A 316 2.90 1.65 28.76
C ASN A 316 2.48 2.31 27.43
N VAL A 317 2.31 1.52 26.36
CA VAL A 317 1.84 2.05 25.08
C VAL A 317 0.37 2.45 25.16
N ALA A 318 -0.47 1.67 25.85
CA ALA A 318 -1.88 1.96 26.01
C ALA A 318 -2.14 3.28 26.74
N ASP A 319 -1.31 3.62 27.73
CA ASP A 319 -1.43 4.87 28.50
C ASP A 319 -1.15 6.12 27.63
N ARG A 320 -0.39 5.97 26.55
CA ARG A 320 -0.12 7.03 25.56
C ARG A 320 -1.12 7.04 24.41
N CYS A 321 -1.66 5.88 24.05
CA CYS A 321 -2.45 5.70 22.84
C CYS A 321 -3.86 6.29 22.97
N LEU A 322 -4.20 7.21 22.05
CA LEU A 322 -5.53 7.83 21.99
C LEU A 322 -6.64 6.91 21.43
N SER A 323 -6.30 5.71 20.95
CA SER A 323 -7.24 4.81 20.25
C SER A 323 -7.95 5.45 19.04
N CYS A 324 -7.35 6.47 18.42
CA CYS A 324 -7.93 7.30 17.35
C CYS A 324 -8.00 6.64 15.95
N ALA A 325 -7.61 5.38 15.81
CA ALA A 325 -7.59 4.63 14.53
C ALA A 325 -6.68 5.15 13.40
N ASN A 326 -5.99 6.30 13.55
CA ASN A 326 -5.12 6.86 12.49
C ASN A 326 -4.13 5.84 11.90
N CYS A 327 -3.49 5.02 12.75
CA CYS A 327 -2.51 4.02 12.31
C CYS A 327 -3.11 2.94 11.39
N THR A 328 -4.42 2.67 11.47
CA THR A 328 -5.13 1.75 10.57
C THR A 328 -5.66 2.45 9.32
N MET A 329 -6.08 3.71 9.43
CA MET A 329 -6.61 4.49 8.32
C MET A 329 -5.53 4.77 7.26
N VAL A 330 -4.36 5.26 7.69
CA VAL A 330 -3.23 5.57 6.79
C VAL A 330 -2.47 4.33 6.31
N CYS A 331 -2.71 3.16 6.93
CA CYS A 331 -1.95 1.96 6.59
C CYS A 331 -2.44 1.35 5.27
N PRO A 332 -1.55 1.08 4.31
CA PRO A 332 -1.95 0.56 3.00
C PRO A 332 -2.39 -0.91 3.04
N THR A 333 -2.01 -1.68 4.07
CA THR A 333 -2.35 -3.11 4.23
C THR A 333 -3.54 -3.37 5.13
N CYS A 334 -4.00 -2.39 5.92
CA CYS A 334 -5.18 -2.57 6.77
C CYS A 334 -6.45 -2.68 5.93
N PHE A 335 -7.33 -3.61 6.27
CA PHE A 335 -8.53 -3.94 5.50
C PHE A 335 -9.81 -4.04 6.37
N CYS A 336 -9.73 -3.62 7.64
CA CYS A 336 -10.89 -3.59 8.54
C CYS A 336 -12.01 -2.74 7.93
N SER A 337 -13.21 -3.32 7.87
CA SER A 337 -14.40 -2.67 7.33
C SER A 337 -15.64 -3.25 7.99
N SER A 338 -16.71 -2.46 7.98
CA SER A 338 -18.03 -2.84 8.46
C SER A 338 -19.06 -2.62 7.35
N VAL A 339 -20.22 -3.25 7.48
CA VAL A 339 -21.28 -3.19 6.49
C VAL A 339 -22.58 -2.81 7.17
N ASP A 340 -23.19 -1.73 6.70
CA ASP A 340 -24.50 -1.26 7.14
C ASP A 340 -25.55 -1.50 6.07
N GLU A 341 -26.80 -1.64 6.50
CA GLU A 341 -27.98 -1.49 5.64
C GLU A 341 -28.53 -0.07 5.83
N VAL A 342 -28.41 0.76 4.79
CA VAL A 342 -28.92 2.14 4.77
C VAL A 342 -30.24 2.15 4.03
N SER A 343 -31.31 2.52 4.71
CA SER A 343 -32.64 2.68 4.08
C SER A 343 -32.81 4.11 3.60
N ASP A 344 -33.28 4.28 2.37
CA ASP A 344 -33.74 5.58 1.91
C ASP A 344 -35.08 5.89 2.62
N LEU A 345 -35.23 7.11 3.14
CA LEU A 345 -36.45 7.53 3.83
C LEU A 345 -37.56 7.93 2.85
N LEU A 346 -37.21 8.18 1.58
CA LEU A 346 -38.12 8.60 0.52
C LEU A 346 -38.36 7.51 -0.52
N ASN A 347 -37.37 6.63 -0.73
CA ASN A 347 -37.52 5.44 -1.57
C ASN A 347 -37.67 4.21 -0.67
N GLU A 348 -38.63 3.34 -0.99
CA GLU A 348 -38.90 2.09 -0.27
C GLU A 348 -37.77 1.03 -0.45
N SER A 349 -36.49 1.42 -0.54
CA SER A 349 -35.35 0.53 -0.78
C SER A 349 -34.24 0.70 0.26
N SER A 350 -33.60 -0.43 0.60
CA SER A 350 -32.39 -0.47 1.43
C SER A 350 -31.16 -0.83 0.58
N ILE A 351 -30.07 -0.08 0.73
CA ILE A 351 -28.77 -0.42 0.14
C ILE A 351 -27.84 -1.00 1.20
N ARG A 352 -26.97 -1.93 0.79
CA ARG A 352 -25.85 -2.39 1.62
C ARG A 352 -24.62 -1.55 1.29
N GLN A 353 -24.04 -0.92 2.31
CA GLN A 353 -22.84 -0.10 2.15
C GLN A 353 -21.74 -0.63 3.05
N ARG A 354 -20.57 -0.89 2.47
CA ARG A 354 -19.32 -1.10 3.21
C ARG A 354 -18.66 0.24 3.47
N HIS A 355 -18.19 0.43 4.70
CA HIS A 355 -17.32 1.54 5.07
C HIS A 355 -16.04 1.03 5.76
N TRP A 356 -14.92 1.76 5.67
CA TRP A 356 -13.73 1.44 6.45
C TRP A 356 -14.01 1.57 7.94
N ASP A 357 -13.57 0.56 8.70
CA ASP A 357 -13.68 0.54 10.14
C ASP A 357 -12.29 0.21 10.74
N SER A 358 -12.16 0.22 12.06
CA SER A 358 -10.89 0.02 12.73
C SER A 358 -11.01 -0.96 13.88
N CYS A 359 -9.99 -1.80 14.05
CA CYS A 359 -9.84 -2.62 15.25
C CYS A 359 -9.64 -1.80 16.54
N PHE A 360 -9.47 -0.48 16.43
CA PHE A 360 -9.48 0.46 17.56
C PHE A 360 -10.88 0.95 17.95
N ASN A 361 -11.88 0.81 17.08
CA ASN A 361 -13.27 1.16 17.37
C ASN A 361 -13.89 0.08 18.28
N PRO A 362 -14.55 0.44 19.40
CA PRO A 362 -15.18 -0.54 20.29
C PRO A 362 -16.20 -1.43 19.56
N ASP A 363 -17.04 -0.83 18.73
CA ASP A 363 -18.14 -1.51 18.03
C ASP A 363 -17.64 -2.56 17.03
N PHE A 364 -16.44 -2.39 16.47
CA PHE A 364 -15.83 -3.36 15.56
C PHE A 364 -15.61 -4.74 16.19
N SER A 365 -15.50 -4.80 17.52
CA SER A 365 -15.33 -6.06 18.26
C SER A 365 -16.58 -6.48 19.03
N HIS A 366 -17.71 -5.83 18.78
CA HIS A 366 -18.96 -6.10 19.46
C HIS A 366 -19.53 -7.46 19.03
N THR A 367 -19.70 -8.35 20.00
CA THR A 367 -20.42 -9.62 19.85
C THR A 367 -21.63 -9.61 20.80
N SER A 368 -22.35 -10.72 20.95
CA SER A 368 -23.58 -10.80 21.75
C SER A 368 -23.40 -10.40 23.23
N GLY A 369 -23.49 -9.10 23.52
CA GLY A 369 -23.57 -8.51 24.86
C GLY A 369 -22.50 -7.46 25.19
N ALA A 370 -21.29 -7.54 24.63
CA ALA A 370 -20.22 -6.57 24.87
C ALA A 370 -19.12 -6.66 23.81
N PRO A 371 -18.28 -5.61 23.66
CA PRO A 371 -17.07 -5.71 22.87
C PRO A 371 -16.07 -6.70 23.49
N VAL A 372 -15.44 -7.52 22.65
CA VAL A 372 -14.40 -8.46 23.09
C VAL A 372 -13.13 -7.73 23.53
N ARG A 373 -12.87 -6.52 22.99
CA ARG A 373 -11.67 -5.73 23.26
C ARG A 373 -12.00 -4.36 23.87
N ASN A 374 -12.32 -4.38 25.16
CA ASN A 374 -12.78 -3.19 25.88
C ASN A 374 -11.69 -2.19 26.29
N THR A 375 -10.41 -2.59 26.31
CA THR A 375 -9.31 -1.69 26.72
C THR A 375 -8.41 -1.26 25.55
N VAL A 376 -7.82 -0.06 25.64
CA VAL A 376 -6.82 0.43 24.66
C VAL A 376 -5.66 -0.57 24.55
N ARG A 377 -5.20 -1.12 25.68
CA ARG A 377 -4.19 -2.18 25.74
C ARG A 377 -4.58 -3.39 24.88
N SER A 378 -5.81 -3.89 25.01
CA SER A 378 -6.28 -5.05 24.26
C SER A 378 -6.36 -4.79 22.75
N ARG A 379 -6.77 -3.58 22.34
CA ARG A 379 -6.88 -3.17 20.94
C ARG A 379 -5.51 -2.92 20.29
N TYR A 380 -4.63 -2.19 20.98
CA TYR A 380 -3.26 -1.97 20.49
C TYR A 380 -2.47 -3.28 20.38
N ARG A 381 -2.57 -4.15 21.40
CA ARG A 381 -1.96 -5.49 21.35
C ARG A 381 -2.48 -6.28 20.16
N GLN A 382 -3.80 -6.34 19.96
CA GLN A 382 -4.39 -7.00 18.79
C GLN A 382 -3.86 -6.44 17.48
N TRP A 383 -3.82 -5.12 17.32
CA TRP A 383 -3.35 -4.48 16.11
C TRP A 383 -1.89 -4.84 15.80
N LEU A 384 -1.01 -4.73 16.79
CA LEU A 384 0.42 -5.00 16.58
C LEU A 384 0.68 -6.49 16.32
N THR A 385 0.07 -7.38 17.11
CA THR A 385 0.26 -8.83 16.94
C THR A 385 -0.41 -9.34 15.67
N HIS A 386 -1.58 -8.81 15.29
CA HIS A 386 -2.19 -9.17 14.00
C HIS A 386 -1.27 -8.75 12.86
N LYS A 387 -0.74 -7.53 12.90
CA LYS A 387 0.11 -6.97 11.84
C LYS A 387 1.47 -7.68 11.71
N LEU A 388 2.14 -8.00 12.81
CA LEU A 388 3.53 -8.47 12.81
C LEU A 388 3.70 -9.96 13.16
N ALA A 389 2.66 -10.62 13.70
CA ALA A 389 2.72 -12.02 14.10
C ALA A 389 1.64 -12.86 13.40
N THR A 390 0.38 -12.76 13.79
CA THR A 390 -0.66 -13.69 13.33
C THR A 390 -1.08 -13.47 11.88
N TRP A 391 -0.60 -12.42 11.21
CA TRP A 391 -0.73 -12.29 9.74
C TRP A 391 -0.05 -13.44 9.00
N PHE A 392 1.09 -13.94 9.52
CA PHE A 392 1.80 -15.07 8.94
C PHE A 392 0.96 -16.34 8.95
N ASP A 393 0.18 -16.54 10.01
CA ASP A 393 -0.70 -17.70 10.14
C ASP A 393 -1.84 -17.68 9.12
N GLN A 394 -2.24 -16.48 8.65
CA GLN A 394 -3.37 -16.29 7.74
C GLN A 394 -2.95 -16.16 6.28
N PHE A 395 -1.82 -15.50 6.00
CA PHE A 395 -1.46 -15.03 4.66
C PHE A 395 0.01 -15.26 4.29
N ASP A 396 0.76 -15.99 5.13
CA ASP A 396 2.18 -16.31 4.95
C ASP A 396 3.06 -15.07 4.64
N THR A 397 2.73 -13.95 5.28
CA THR A 397 3.45 -12.68 5.12
C THR A 397 3.24 -11.77 6.31
N SER A 398 4.05 -10.73 6.41
CA SER A 398 3.82 -9.65 7.37
C SER A 398 2.72 -8.72 6.86
N GLY A 399 1.84 -8.28 7.75
CA GLY A 399 0.89 -7.19 7.46
C GLY A 399 1.55 -5.81 7.45
N CYS A 400 2.87 -5.71 7.46
CA CYS A 400 3.64 -4.46 7.45
C CYS A 400 4.60 -4.41 6.25
N VAL A 401 4.72 -3.24 5.65
CA VAL A 401 5.59 -2.96 4.49
C VAL A 401 6.64 -1.89 4.80
N GLY A 402 6.79 -1.52 6.08
CA GLY A 402 7.83 -0.57 6.51
C GLY A 402 7.72 0.85 5.95
N CYS A 403 6.52 1.23 5.48
CA CYS A 403 6.26 2.54 4.90
C CYS A 403 6.33 3.71 5.91
N GLY A 404 6.32 3.45 7.22
CA GLY A 404 6.43 4.50 8.24
C GLY A 404 5.17 5.34 8.49
N ARG A 405 4.12 5.25 7.64
CA ARG A 405 2.91 6.09 7.77
C ARG A 405 2.26 6.08 9.16
N CYS A 406 2.18 4.91 9.79
CA CYS A 406 1.61 4.79 11.14
C CYS A 406 2.46 5.44 12.24
N ILE A 407 3.75 5.67 11.99
CA ILE A 407 4.66 6.41 12.87
C ILE A 407 4.49 7.92 12.64
N THR A 408 4.56 8.34 11.36
CA THR A 408 4.42 9.74 10.94
C THR A 408 3.09 10.34 11.41
N TRP A 409 1.98 9.63 11.20
CA TRP A 409 0.62 10.14 11.44
C TRP A 409 0.02 9.72 12.78
N CYS A 410 0.83 9.16 13.69
CA CYS A 410 0.40 8.96 15.07
C CYS A 410 0.45 10.29 15.83
N PRO A 411 -0.67 10.84 16.32
CA PRO A 411 -0.69 12.15 16.97
C PRO A 411 0.12 12.21 18.28
N VAL A 412 0.42 11.07 18.88
CA VAL A 412 1.19 10.93 20.14
C VAL A 412 2.58 10.31 19.91
N GLY A 413 3.02 10.22 18.65
CA GLY A 413 4.37 9.77 18.30
C GLY A 413 4.67 8.32 18.69
N ILE A 414 3.66 7.44 18.69
CA ILE A 414 3.91 6.00 18.90
C ILE A 414 4.67 5.46 17.69
N ASP A 415 5.76 4.79 18.01
CA ASP A 415 6.73 4.33 17.05
C ASP A 415 6.82 2.81 17.15
N LEU A 416 6.12 2.10 16.25
CA LEU A 416 5.99 0.65 16.40
C LEU A 416 7.33 -0.08 16.42
N THR A 417 8.38 0.41 15.75
CA THR A 417 9.68 -0.30 15.76
C THR A 417 10.33 -0.20 17.14
N GLN A 418 10.18 0.95 17.81
CA GLN A 418 10.61 1.12 19.20
C GLN A 418 9.75 0.30 20.16
N GLU A 419 8.42 0.29 19.96
CA GLU A 419 7.52 -0.47 20.82
C GLU A 419 7.78 -1.98 20.71
N VAL A 420 8.08 -2.50 19.52
CA VAL A 420 8.51 -3.90 19.32
C VAL A 420 9.84 -4.15 20.01
N ALA A 421 10.85 -3.28 19.83
CA ALA A 421 12.14 -3.43 20.51
C ALA A 421 11.96 -3.56 22.03
N LYS A 422 11.13 -2.70 22.62
CA LYS A 422 10.80 -2.71 24.06
C LYS A 422 10.05 -3.96 24.49
N LEU A 423 9.17 -4.49 23.64
CA LEU A 423 8.47 -5.75 23.91
C LEU A 423 9.41 -6.95 23.87
N LEU A 424 10.54 -6.89 23.14
CA LEU A 424 11.50 -7.98 23.05
C LEU A 424 12.53 -7.99 24.19
N GLU A 425 12.63 -6.89 24.95
CA GLU A 425 13.45 -6.80 26.16
C GLU A 425 13.00 -7.82 27.22
N HIS A 426 13.87 -8.10 28.18
CA HIS A 426 13.55 -9.02 29.27
C HIS A 426 12.53 -8.40 30.23
N SER A 427 11.60 -9.21 30.72
CA SER A 427 10.63 -8.83 31.75
C SER A 427 10.34 -9.99 32.69
N ASP A 428 9.95 -9.69 33.92
CA ASP A 428 9.51 -10.69 34.91
C ASP A 428 8.20 -11.39 34.55
N ALA A 429 7.48 -10.93 33.51
CA ALA A 429 6.26 -11.57 33.05
C ALA A 429 6.57 -12.93 32.42
N PRO A 430 5.83 -14.01 32.77
CA PRO A 430 6.08 -15.33 32.23
C PRO A 430 5.80 -15.35 30.72
N LEU A 431 6.68 -16.03 29.98
CA LEU A 431 6.48 -16.29 28.56
C LEU A 431 5.34 -17.29 28.37
N LEU A 432 4.48 -17.02 27.41
CA LEU A 432 3.42 -17.92 26.99
C LEU A 432 3.96 -18.98 26.03
N ASN A 433 3.36 -20.18 26.10
CA ASN A 433 3.59 -21.19 25.09
C ASN A 433 2.95 -20.75 23.76
N VAL A 434 3.72 -20.74 22.68
CA VAL A 434 3.25 -20.32 21.36
C VAL A 434 2.89 -21.57 20.55
N PRO A 435 1.64 -21.67 20.05
CA PRO A 435 1.28 -22.80 19.20
C PRO A 435 2.08 -22.77 17.88
N PRO A 436 2.41 -23.94 17.32
CA PRO A 436 3.11 -24.02 16.05
C PRO A 436 2.29 -23.36 14.94
N ARG A 437 2.96 -22.88 13.90
CA ARG A 437 2.30 -22.32 12.73
C ARG A 437 1.40 -23.40 12.11
N LEU A 438 0.12 -23.06 11.91
CA LEU A 438 -0.78 -23.89 11.14
C LEU A 438 -0.40 -23.72 9.67
N HIS A 439 0.40 -24.64 9.13
CA HIS A 439 0.63 -24.69 7.69
C HIS A 439 -0.68 -25.10 7.01
N HIS A 440 -1.42 -24.12 6.49
CA HIS A 440 -2.46 -24.39 5.52
C HIS A 440 -1.77 -24.97 4.28
N ARG A 441 -1.94 -26.28 4.07
CA ARG A 441 -1.53 -26.96 2.84
C ARG A 441 -2.43 -26.57 1.69
#